data_AF-A0A562XCA5-F1
#
_entry.id   AF-A0A562XCA5-F1
#
_cell.length_a   1.000
_cell.length_b   1.000
_cell.length_c   1.000
_cell.angle_alpha   90.00
_cell.angle_beta   90.00
_cell.angle_gamma   90.00
#
_symmetry.space_group_name_H-M   'P 1'
#
loop_
_entity.id
_entity.type
_entity.pdbx_description
1 polymer ?
#
loop_
_entity_poly.entity_id
_entity_poly.type
_entity_poly.pdbx_seq_one_letter_code
_entity_poly.pdbx_strand_id
1 'polypeptide(L)'
;MVELKEFKNIDEDFYESKKQDLQECRNENVKDAVKSCSNCPKVFYCDKIKEFVKLQFEIAISKLKQCQESNSLNSCMSCELFFECQNRKNYVNATYEKMNEGRGGEFDF
;
A
#
# COMPACT_ATOMS: atom_id res chain seq x y z
N MET A 1 -20.34 1.71 14.00
CA MET A 1 -18.91 1.73 13.65
C MET A 1 -18.66 0.44 12.89
N VAL A 2 -18.51 0.50 11.56
CA VAL A 2 -18.21 -0.71 10.78
C VAL A 2 -16.77 -1.09 11.11
N GLU A 3 -16.60 -2.22 11.82
CA GLU A 3 -15.28 -2.76 12.08
C GLU A 3 -14.58 -3.06 10.75
N LEU A 4 -13.26 -2.86 10.72
CA LEU A 4 -12.37 -3.01 9.55
C LEU A 4 -12.36 -4.43 8.91
N LYS A 5 -13.21 -5.35 9.37
CA LYS A 5 -13.19 -6.78 9.08
C LYS A 5 -14.14 -7.24 7.97
N GLU A 6 -14.93 -6.35 7.37
CA GLU A 6 -16.03 -6.76 6.47
C GLU A 6 -15.93 -6.19 5.04
N PHE A 7 -14.72 -5.94 4.55
CA PHE A 7 -14.51 -5.58 3.15
C PHE A 7 -14.23 -6.84 2.33
N LYS A 8 -15.01 -7.08 1.27
CA LYS A 8 -14.96 -8.31 0.46
C LYS A 8 -13.54 -8.55 -0.08
N ASN A 9 -13.03 -9.76 0.12
CA ASN A 9 -11.79 -10.37 -0.40
C ASN A 9 -11.22 -9.65 -1.63
N ILE A 10 -10.40 -8.62 -1.40
CA ILE A 10 -9.47 -8.12 -2.41
C ILE A 10 -8.17 -8.89 -2.16
N ASP A 11 -8.13 -10.13 -2.65
CA ASP A 11 -6.96 -11.02 -2.78
C ASP A 11 -5.82 -10.78 -1.75
N GLU A 12 -6.16 -10.77 -0.46
CA GLU A 12 -5.21 -10.47 0.62
C GLU A 12 -4.10 -11.52 0.69
N ASP A 13 -4.43 -12.78 0.38
CA ASP A 13 -3.47 -13.88 0.30
C ASP A 13 -2.43 -13.65 -0.81
N PHE A 14 -2.86 -13.20 -1.99
CA PHE A 14 -1.94 -12.84 -3.07
C PHE A 14 -1.07 -11.64 -2.71
N TYR A 15 -1.64 -10.63 -2.04
CA TYR A 15 -0.88 -9.48 -1.55
C TYR A 15 0.20 -9.87 -0.55
N GLU A 16 -0.14 -10.68 0.45
CA GLU A 16 0.81 -11.14 1.46
C GLU A 16 1.89 -12.04 0.84
N SER A 17 1.55 -12.89 -0.13
CA SER A 17 2.53 -13.64 -0.92
C SER A 17 3.51 -12.71 -1.65
N LYS A 18 3.01 -11.68 -2.36
CA LYS A 18 3.87 -10.72 -3.07
C LYS A 18 4.72 -9.87 -2.13
N LYS A 19 4.20 -9.56 -0.95
CA LYS A 19 4.93 -8.85 0.10
C LYS A 19 6.08 -9.70 0.64
N GLN A 20 5.85 -10.99 0.90
CA GLN A 20 6.90 -11.92 1.30
C GLN A 20 7.99 -12.03 0.20
N ASP A 21 7.59 -12.24 -1.05
CA ASP A 21 8.51 -12.29 -2.21
C ASP A 21 9.40 -11.03 -2.34
N LEU A 22 8.86 -9.87 -1.95
CA LEU A 22 9.57 -8.60 -1.97
C LEU A 22 10.51 -8.47 -0.75
N GLN A 23 10.08 -8.90 0.44
CA GLN A 23 10.91 -8.93 1.64
C GLN A 23 12.14 -9.83 1.47
N GLU A 24 11.95 -11.03 0.91
CA GLU A 24 13.05 -11.95 0.60
C GLU A 24 14.04 -11.30 -0.38
N CYS A 25 13.53 -10.72 -1.47
CA CYS A 25 14.34 -9.97 -2.43
C CYS A 25 15.14 -8.83 -1.76
N ARG A 26 14.50 -8.07 -0.86
CA ARG A 26 15.15 -6.98 -0.11
C ARG A 26 16.30 -7.49 0.75
N ASN A 27 16.08 -8.60 1.47
CA ASN A 27 17.07 -9.20 2.35
C ASN A 27 18.32 -9.66 1.61
N GLU A 28 18.13 -10.24 0.42
CA GLU A 28 19.21 -10.75 -0.43
C GLU A 28 19.96 -9.64 -1.20
N ASN A 29 19.24 -8.65 -1.73
CA ASN A 29 19.78 -7.74 -2.74
C ASN A 29 20.14 -6.35 -2.20
N VAL A 30 19.61 -5.95 -1.03
CA VAL A 30 19.85 -4.63 -0.46
C VAL A 30 20.79 -4.75 0.74
N LYS A 31 21.88 -3.99 0.72
CA LYS A 31 22.98 -4.10 1.70
C LYS A 31 22.82 -3.18 2.90
N ASP A 32 21.94 -2.18 2.83
CA ASP A 32 21.70 -1.28 3.95
C ASP A 32 20.98 -2.01 5.10
N ALA A 33 21.13 -1.48 6.31
CA ALA A 33 20.50 -2.05 7.49
C ALA A 33 18.96 -2.01 7.43
N VAL A 34 18.41 -0.98 6.77
CA VAL A 34 16.96 -0.77 6.62
C VAL A 34 16.37 -1.63 5.48
N LYS A 35 17.24 -2.27 4.68
CA LYS A 35 16.87 -3.10 3.55
C LYS A 35 15.95 -2.39 2.56
N SER A 36 16.01 -1.07 2.43
CA SER A 36 15.01 -0.31 1.66
C SER A 36 15.21 -0.47 0.14
N CYS A 37 14.13 -0.69 -0.61
CA CYS A 37 14.20 -0.70 -2.08
C CYS A 37 14.78 0.62 -2.64
N SER A 38 14.57 1.75 -1.95
CA SER A 38 15.16 3.05 -2.30
C SER A 38 16.69 3.04 -2.33
N ASN A 39 17.31 2.16 -1.53
CA ASN A 39 18.76 2.02 -1.40
C ASN A 39 19.32 0.89 -2.29
N CYS A 40 18.48 0.26 -3.11
CA CYS A 40 18.89 -0.79 -4.03
C CYS A 40 19.56 -0.20 -5.28
N PRO A 41 20.73 -0.70 -5.74
CA PRO A 41 21.36 -0.25 -6.98
C PRO A 41 20.47 -0.38 -8.24
N LYS A 42 19.46 -1.26 -8.18
CA LYS A 42 18.53 -1.53 -9.28
C LYS A 42 17.21 -0.76 -9.18
N VAL A 43 17.03 0.11 -8.19
CA VAL A 43 15.74 0.76 -7.87
C VAL A 43 15.05 1.43 -9.07
N PHE A 44 15.82 2.03 -9.98
CA PHE A 44 15.26 2.69 -11.17
C PHE A 44 14.66 1.71 -12.19
N TYR A 45 15.16 0.48 -12.22
CA TYR A 45 14.84 -0.55 -13.22
C TYR A 45 14.16 -1.79 -12.61
N CYS A 46 13.70 -1.70 -11.36
CA CYS A 46 13.10 -2.84 -10.68
C CYS A 46 11.60 -2.90 -10.97
N ASP A 47 11.17 -3.86 -11.79
CA ASP A 47 9.75 -4.05 -12.05
C ASP A 47 9.02 -4.67 -10.85
N LYS A 48 9.72 -5.49 -10.04
CA LYS A 48 9.13 -6.13 -8.84
C LYS A 48 8.54 -5.10 -7.87
N ILE A 49 9.27 -4.03 -7.54
CA ILE A 49 8.76 -3.01 -6.62
C ILE A 49 7.64 -2.18 -7.27
N LYS A 50 7.75 -1.87 -8.57
CA LYS A 50 6.71 -1.16 -9.33
C LYS A 50 5.39 -1.92 -9.34
N GLU A 51 5.45 -3.22 -9.60
CA GLU A 51 4.30 -4.12 -9.57
C GLU A 51 3.70 -4.21 -8.18
N PHE A 52 4.55 -4.31 -7.14
CA PHE A 52 4.09 -4.38 -5.77
C PHE A 52 3.33 -3.12 -5.34
N VAL A 53 3.87 -1.92 -5.57
CA VAL A 53 3.18 -0.67 -5.17
C VAL A 53 1.92 -0.40 -6.00
N LYS A 54 1.86 -0.90 -7.24
CA LYS A 54 0.64 -0.89 -8.05
C LYS A 54 -0.44 -1.76 -7.40
N LEU A 55 -0.10 -2.99 -7.01
CA LEU A 55 -1.02 -3.89 -6.31
C LEU A 55 -1.49 -3.29 -4.97
N GLN A 56 -0.56 -2.73 -4.19
CA GLN A 56 -0.88 -2.06 -2.92
C GLN A 56 -1.88 -0.92 -3.12
N PHE A 57 -1.68 -0.08 -4.14
CA PHE A 57 -2.60 1.00 -4.48
C PHE A 57 -3.99 0.48 -4.86
N GLU A 58 -4.07 -0.55 -5.70
CA GLU A 58 -5.34 -1.16 -6.15
C GLU A 58 -6.14 -1.72 -4.95
N ILE A 59 -5.47 -2.32 -3.98
CA ILE A 59 -6.09 -2.78 -2.73
C ILE A 59 -6.57 -1.59 -1.90
N ALA A 60 -5.71 -0.59 -1.68
CA ALA A 60 -6.01 0.55 -0.83
C ALA A 60 -7.19 1.39 -1.37
N ILE A 61 -7.23 1.66 -2.68
CA ILE A 61 -8.34 2.40 -3.30
C ILE A 61 -9.64 1.59 -3.26
N SER A 62 -9.57 0.27 -3.41
CA SER A 62 -10.75 -0.59 -3.34
C SER A 62 -11.32 -0.63 -1.92
N LYS A 63 -10.47 -0.77 -0.88
CA LYS A 63 -10.87 -0.68 0.53
C LYS A 63 -11.45 0.70 0.87
N LEU A 64 -10.85 1.78 0.36
CA LEU A 64 -11.36 3.14 0.56
C LEU A 64 -12.76 3.32 -0.04
N LYS A 65 -12.99 2.86 -1.27
CA LYS A 65 -14.28 2.95 -1.95
C LYS A 65 -15.35 2.14 -1.23
N GLN A 66 -15.05 0.90 -0.85
CA GLN A 66 -16.01 0.10 -0.07
C GLN A 66 -16.34 0.75 1.28
N CYS A 67 -15.35 1.37 1.94
CA CYS A 67 -15.56 2.12 3.18
C CYS A 67 -16.42 3.37 2.95
N GLN A 68 -16.24 4.08 1.84
CA GLN A 68 -17.07 5.22 1.46
C GLN A 68 -18.52 4.78 1.22
N GLU A 69 -18.72 3.74 0.41
CA GLU A 69 -20.05 3.18 0.10
C GLU A 69 -20.78 2.68 1.36
N SER A 70 -20.10 1.94 2.25
CA SER A 70 -20.71 1.42 3.48
C SER A 70 -21.10 2.50 4.48
N ASN A 71 -20.53 3.69 4.36
CA ASN A 71 -20.87 4.87 5.17
C ASN A 71 -21.71 5.90 4.39
N SER A 72 -22.21 5.56 3.20
CA SER A 72 -22.99 6.47 2.33
C SER A 72 -22.25 7.78 2.02
N LEU A 73 -20.93 7.72 1.87
CA LEU A 73 -20.06 8.84 1.52
C LEU A 73 -19.61 8.73 0.06
N ASN A 74 -19.53 9.86 -0.65
CA ASN A 74 -18.94 9.92 -1.99
C ASN A 74 -17.48 10.40 -1.99
N SER A 75 -16.99 10.85 -0.84
CA SER A 75 -15.62 11.34 -0.62
C SER A 75 -15.31 11.27 0.86
N CYS A 76 -14.03 11.07 1.21
CA CYS A 76 -13.60 11.17 2.60
C CYS A 76 -13.72 12.60 3.16
N MET A 77 -13.80 13.65 2.33
CA MET A 77 -13.87 15.04 2.81
C MET A 77 -15.05 15.30 3.76
N SER A 78 -16.14 14.55 3.61
CA SER A 78 -17.32 14.64 4.46
C SER A 78 -17.31 13.63 5.62
N CYS A 79 -16.21 12.89 5.80
CA CYS A 79 -16.06 11.90 6.86
C CYS A 79 -15.60 12.58 8.16
N GLU A 80 -16.29 12.34 9.27
CA GLU A 80 -15.92 12.85 10.59
C GLU A 80 -14.53 12.37 11.03
N LEU A 81 -14.10 11.20 10.55
CA LEU A 81 -12.78 10.63 10.83
C LEU A 81 -11.71 11.06 9.83
N PHE A 82 -11.91 12.09 9.00
CA PHE A 82 -11.00 12.42 7.88
C PHE A 82 -9.51 12.44 8.23
N PHE A 83 -9.15 13.01 9.39
CA PHE A 83 -7.76 13.11 9.84
C PHE A 83 -7.22 11.83 10.50
N GLU A 84 -8.11 10.97 11.02
CA GLU A 84 -7.74 9.78 11.79
C GLU A 84 -7.97 8.47 11.03
N CYS A 85 -8.76 8.49 9.95
CA CYS A 85 -9.20 7.33 9.20
C CYS A 85 -8.00 6.59 8.58
N GLN A 86 -7.79 5.36 9.03
CA GLN A 86 -6.69 4.53 8.56
C GLN A 86 -6.83 4.15 7.08
N ASN A 87 -8.06 3.88 6.60
CA ASN A 87 -8.29 3.58 5.18
C ASN A 87 -7.84 4.74 4.28
N ARG A 88 -8.15 5.98 4.69
CA ARG A 88 -7.70 7.18 3.97
C ARG A 88 -6.18 7.33 4.02
N LYS A 89 -5.56 7.20 5.20
CA LYS A 89 -4.10 7.30 5.36
C LYS A 89 -3.38 6.25 4.50
N ASN A 90 -3.85 5.00 4.52
CA ASN A 90 -3.32 3.91 3.71
C ASN A 90 -3.42 4.21 2.20
N TYR A 91 -4.58 4.72 1.74
CA TYR A 91 -4.75 5.13 0.34
C TYR A 91 -3.80 6.26 -0.06
N VAL A 92 -3.64 7.28 0.78
CA VAL A 92 -2.73 8.40 0.51
C VAL A 92 -1.29 7.89 0.40
N ASN A 93 -0.83 7.07 1.35
CA ASN A 93 0.52 6.49 1.31
C ASN A 93 0.72 5.63 0.06
N ALA A 94 -0.21 4.73 -0.25
CA ALA A 94 -0.12 3.89 -1.44
C ALA A 94 -0.16 4.70 -2.75
N THR A 95 -0.82 5.86 -2.76
CA THR A 95 -0.80 6.78 -3.90
C THR A 95 0.59 7.37 -4.12
N TYR A 96 1.25 7.84 -3.05
CA TYR A 96 2.62 8.35 -3.13
C TYR A 96 3.60 7.28 -3.59
N GLU A 97 3.51 6.08 -3.02
CA GLU A 97 4.35 4.94 -3.43
C GLU A 97 4.12 4.53 -4.87
N LYS A 98 2.87 4.46 -5.33
CA LYS A 98 2.59 4.16 -6.74
C LYS A 98 3.10 5.27 -7.67
N MET A 99 2.98 6.54 -7.28
CA MET A 99 3.44 7.69 -8.08
C MET A 99 4.97 7.77 -8.16
N ASN A 100 5.66 7.37 -7.09
CA ASN A 100 7.11 7.32 -7.05
C ASN A 100 7.66 5.99 -7.61
N GLU A 101 6.79 5.08 -8.07
CA GLU A 101 7.15 3.74 -8.58
C GLU A 101 7.82 2.84 -7.52
N GLY A 102 7.47 3.05 -6.25
CA GLY A 102 8.04 2.38 -5.08
C GLY A 102 9.50 2.72 -4.82
N ARG A 103 9.93 3.88 -5.32
CA ARG A 103 11.27 4.45 -5.10
C ARG A 103 11.30 5.41 -3.92
N GLY A 104 10.16 5.64 -3.27
CA GLY A 104 10.06 6.41 -2.04
C GLY A 104 10.91 5.83 -0.92
N GLY A 105 11.45 6.71 -0.09
CA GLY A 105 12.04 6.32 1.18
C GLY A 105 10.94 6.21 2.23
N GLU A 106 10.93 5.05 2.90
CA GLU A 106 10.17 4.67 4.11
C GLU A 106 8.84 3.93 3.87
N PHE A 107 8.93 2.60 3.89
CA PHE A 107 7.80 1.72 4.23
C PHE A 107 7.95 1.31 5.70
N ASP A 108 7.22 1.98 6.60
CA ASP A 108 6.88 1.39 7.89
C ASP A 108 5.88 0.25 7.65
N PHE A 109 6.26 -0.96 8.07
CA PHE A 109 5.37 -2.13 8.14
C PHE A 109 5.21 -2.56 9.60
#